data_AF-A0A8U1EYG3-F1
#
_entry.id   AF-A0A8U1EYG3-F1
#
_cell.length_a   1.000
_cell.length_b   1.000
_cell.length_c   1.000
_cell.angle_alpha   90.00
_cell.angle_beta   90.00
_cell.angle_gamma   90.00
#
_symmetry.space_group_name_H-M   'P 1'
#
loop_
_entity.id
_entity.type
_entity.pdbx_description
1 polymer ?
#
loop_
_entity_poly.entity_id
_entity_poly.type
_entity_poly.pdbx_seq_one_letter_code
_entity_poly.pdbx_strand_id
1 'polypeptide(L)'
;MLYGKPNAFSQIALAFRSDQYTLKQRLQAEEHARNLAEENIQLELMRGRETLETLKALCLDSLRSKILQRLELCLDILGGTVERISNTAEVLGAVHQEARVSRAVELMVSHVDNLKRRYERDITELDETKKLNRKILRRNYSDPRDEGEFRQKDNKTSQQLHIGASRRRVSIAVITKQAQVCAVQVLPLQRHARTHAHQLSAYSFASGK
;
A
#
# COMPACT_ATOMS: atom_id res chain seq x y z
N MET A 1 -29.52 -5.69 24.60
CA MET A 1 -29.53 -5.68 23.11
C MET A 1 -29.05 -4.31 22.64
N LEU A 2 -27.78 -4.16 22.27
CA LEU A 2 -27.27 -2.90 21.70
C LEU A 2 -27.49 -2.95 20.18
N TYR A 3 -28.71 -2.62 19.75
CA TYR A 3 -29.00 -2.31 18.34
C TYR A 3 -28.40 -0.93 18.01
N GLY A 4 -27.08 -0.89 17.83
CA GLY A 4 -26.36 0.28 17.36
C GLY A 4 -26.23 0.21 15.86
N LYS A 5 -26.72 1.22 15.14
CA LYS A 5 -26.50 1.36 13.69
C LYS A 5 -25.02 1.11 13.37
N PRO A 6 -24.69 0.33 12.32
CA PRO A 6 -23.30 0.11 11.94
C PRO A 6 -22.62 1.47 11.72
N ASN A 7 -21.46 1.68 12.33
CA ASN A 7 -20.72 2.91 12.13
C ASN A 7 -20.29 3.04 10.65
N ALA A 8 -19.98 4.27 10.21
CA ALA A 8 -19.65 4.53 8.80
C ALA A 8 -18.50 3.65 8.29
N PHE A 9 -17.50 3.38 9.15
CA PHE A 9 -16.39 2.50 8.82
C PHE A 9 -16.85 1.06 8.52
N SER A 10 -17.71 0.49 9.37
CA SER A 10 -18.24 -0.86 9.17
C SER A 10 -19.10 -0.96 7.91
N GLN A 11 -19.85 0.10 7.57
CA GLN A 11 -20.63 0.14 6.33
C GLN A 11 -19.71 0.14 5.10
N ILE A 12 -18.69 1.00 5.09
CA ILE A 12 -17.71 1.08 3.99
C ILE A 12 -16.94 -0.24 3.86
N ALA A 13 -16.42 -0.79 4.97
CA ALA A 13 -15.69 -2.06 4.96
C ALA A 13 -16.53 -3.22 4.43
N LEU A 14 -17.82 -3.27 4.77
CA LEU A 14 -18.73 -4.29 4.28
C LEU A 14 -19.03 -4.13 2.78
N ALA A 15 -19.25 -2.90 2.31
CA ALA A 15 -19.46 -2.62 0.89
C ALA A 15 -18.27 -3.09 0.04
N PHE A 16 -17.04 -2.65 0.38
CA PHE A 16 -15.84 -3.04 -0.38
C PHE A 16 -15.50 -4.53 -0.30
N ARG A 17 -15.74 -5.17 0.86
CA ARG A 17 -15.55 -6.63 0.98
C ARG A 17 -16.57 -7.40 0.13
N SER A 18 -17.77 -6.84 -0.04
CA SER A 18 -18.76 -7.40 -0.94
C SER A 18 -18.30 -7.20 -2.39
N ASP A 19 -17.87 -6.02 -2.80
CA ASP A 19 -17.46 -5.82 -4.20
C ASP A 19 -16.21 -6.62 -4.63
N GLN A 20 -15.38 -7.02 -3.66
CA GLN A 20 -14.14 -7.77 -3.88
C GLN A 20 -14.32 -9.08 -4.65
N TYR A 21 -15.46 -9.77 -4.55
CA TYR A 21 -15.66 -11.06 -5.24
C TYR A 21 -15.73 -10.91 -6.78
N THR A 22 -16.23 -9.78 -7.29
CA THR A 22 -16.28 -9.52 -8.74
C THR A 22 -15.15 -8.64 -9.24
N LEU A 23 -14.53 -7.86 -8.36
CA LEU A 23 -13.60 -6.79 -8.73
C LEU A 23 -12.49 -7.28 -9.67
N LYS A 24 -11.91 -8.46 -9.40
CA LYS A 24 -10.86 -9.03 -10.26
C LYS A 24 -11.34 -9.32 -11.68
N GLN A 25 -12.54 -9.90 -11.82
CA GLN A 25 -13.11 -10.23 -13.12
C GLN A 25 -13.48 -8.96 -13.89
N ARG A 26 -14.06 -7.97 -13.21
CA ARG A 26 -14.38 -6.67 -13.82
C ARG A 26 -13.13 -5.93 -14.28
N LEU A 27 -12.05 -5.97 -13.50
CA LEU A 27 -10.76 -5.37 -13.88
C LEU A 27 -10.20 -6.04 -15.13
N GLN A 28 -10.17 -7.37 -15.18
CA GLN A 28 -9.69 -8.12 -16.34
C GLN A 28 -10.54 -7.87 -17.60
N ALA A 29 -11.86 -7.80 -17.44
CA ALA A 29 -12.77 -7.53 -18.56
C ALA A 29 -12.55 -6.11 -19.13
N GLU A 30 -12.35 -5.12 -18.25
CA GLU A 30 -12.06 -3.75 -18.65
C GLU A 30 -10.69 -3.63 -19.32
N GLU A 31 -9.65 -4.22 -18.74
CA GLU A 31 -8.30 -4.27 -19.33
C GLU A 31 -8.32 -4.93 -20.71
N HIS A 32 -9.06 -6.04 -20.85
CA HIS A 32 -9.19 -6.74 -22.13
C HIS A 32 -9.91 -5.89 -23.17
N ALA A 33 -11.04 -5.26 -22.82
CA ALA A 33 -11.77 -4.38 -23.72
C ALA A 33 -10.90 -3.19 -24.19
N ARG A 34 -10.12 -2.63 -23.28
CA ARG A 34 -9.15 -1.56 -23.58
C ARG A 34 -8.06 -2.04 -24.54
N ASN A 35 -7.44 -3.20 -24.28
CA ASN A 35 -6.40 -3.77 -25.14
C ASN A 35 -6.94 -4.00 -26.56
N LEU A 36 -8.14 -4.57 -26.70
CA LEU A 36 -8.78 -4.78 -28.00
C LEU A 36 -9.03 -3.46 -28.73
N ALA A 37 -9.50 -2.43 -28.04
CA ALA A 37 -9.70 -1.11 -28.63
C ALA A 37 -8.38 -0.49 -29.10
N GLU A 38 -7.32 -0.63 -28.30
CA GLU A 38 -5.97 -0.13 -28.63
C GLU A 38 -5.38 -0.86 -29.84
N GLU A 39 -5.42 -2.19 -29.86
CA GLU A 39 -4.97 -3.01 -30.99
C GLU A 39 -5.73 -2.68 -32.28
N ASN A 40 -7.06 -2.54 -32.20
CA ASN A 40 -7.89 -2.19 -33.34
C ASN A 40 -7.52 -0.81 -33.91
N ILE A 41 -7.35 0.20 -33.05
CA ILE A 41 -6.98 1.54 -33.52
C ILE A 41 -5.57 1.54 -34.10
N GLN A 42 -4.61 0.83 -33.49
CA GLN A 42 -3.26 0.69 -34.03
C GLN A 42 -3.27 0.05 -35.43
N LEU A 43 -4.08 -0.99 -35.62
CA LEU A 43 -4.26 -1.65 -36.91
C LEU A 43 -4.84 -0.70 -37.97
N GLU A 44 -5.87 0.07 -37.62
CA GLU A 44 -6.48 1.03 -38.55
C GLU A 44 -5.54 2.20 -38.88
N LEU A 45 -4.76 2.69 -37.91
CA LEU A 45 -3.73 3.72 -38.17
C LEU A 45 -2.61 3.19 -39.08
N MET A 46 -2.20 1.93 -38.89
CA MET A 46 -1.22 1.28 -39.76
C MET A 46 -1.75 1.15 -41.19
N ARG A 47 -2.97 0.64 -41.37
CA ARG A 47 -3.64 0.55 -42.69
C ARG A 47 -3.80 1.94 -43.34
N GLY A 48 -4.14 2.95 -42.55
CA GLY A 48 -4.22 4.35 -42.99
C GLY A 48 -2.87 4.87 -43.49
N ARG A 49 -1.76 4.53 -42.83
CA ARG A 49 -0.41 4.88 -43.30
C ARG A 49 -0.03 4.13 -44.57
N GLU A 50 -0.27 2.83 -44.66
CA GLU A 50 0.03 2.02 -45.85
C GLU A 50 -0.72 2.53 -47.10
N THR A 51 -2.00 2.86 -46.95
CA THR A 51 -2.81 3.44 -48.03
C THR A 51 -2.30 4.82 -48.43
N LEU A 52 -1.88 5.64 -47.45
CA LEU A 52 -1.31 6.95 -47.72
C LEU A 52 0.03 6.86 -48.46
N GLU A 53 0.90 5.91 -48.11
CA GLU A 53 2.16 5.66 -48.82
C GLU A 53 1.92 5.21 -50.27
N THR A 54 0.95 4.33 -50.47
CA THR A 54 0.53 3.91 -51.82
C THR A 54 0.05 5.12 -52.63
N LEU A 55 -0.75 6.00 -52.02
CA LEU A 55 -1.26 7.20 -52.68
C LEU A 55 -0.15 8.21 -52.99
N LYS A 56 0.83 8.38 -52.10
CA LYS A 56 2.02 9.22 -52.34
C LYS A 56 2.81 8.71 -53.55
N ALA A 57 3.01 7.40 -53.66
CA ALA A 57 3.73 6.80 -54.79
C ALA A 57 3.05 7.05 -56.15
N LEU A 58 1.73 7.18 -56.17
CA LEU A 58 0.95 7.47 -57.37
C LEU A 58 0.84 8.97 -57.69
N CYS A 59 1.29 9.86 -56.79
CA CYS A 59 1.04 11.29 -56.89
C CYS A 59 2.28 12.07 -57.35
N LEU A 60 2.22 12.63 -58.58
CA LEU A 60 3.30 13.46 -59.15
C LEU A 60 3.08 14.97 -58.94
N ASP A 61 1.94 15.38 -58.35
CA ASP A 61 1.56 16.78 -58.19
C ASP A 61 2.00 17.36 -56.84
N SER A 62 2.78 18.43 -56.89
CA SER A 62 3.29 19.15 -55.71
C SER A 62 2.19 19.69 -54.78
N LEU A 63 1.03 20.08 -55.29
CA LEU A 63 -0.08 20.59 -54.47
C LEU A 63 -0.76 19.44 -53.71
N ARG A 64 -0.99 18.31 -54.38
CA ARG A 64 -1.55 17.10 -53.75
C ARG A 64 -0.58 16.50 -52.74
N SER A 65 0.72 16.53 -53.02
CA SER A 65 1.76 16.07 -52.09
C SER A 65 1.69 16.79 -50.72
N LYS A 66 1.46 18.11 -50.70
CA LYS A 66 1.26 18.87 -49.45
C LYS A 66 0.02 18.43 -48.67
N ILE A 67 -1.04 18.03 -49.36
CA ILE A 67 -2.26 17.50 -48.72
C ILE A 67 -1.95 16.14 -48.08
N LEU A 68 -1.24 15.27 -48.78
CA LEU A 68 -0.84 13.95 -48.27
C LEU A 68 0.08 14.07 -47.04
N GLN A 69 1.05 14.99 -47.05
CA GLN A 69 1.89 15.28 -45.87
C GLN A 69 1.05 15.78 -44.68
N ARG A 70 0.01 16.58 -44.91
CA ARG A 70 -0.87 17.04 -43.83
C ARG A 70 -1.72 15.90 -43.28
N LEU A 71 -2.16 14.96 -44.12
CA LEU A 71 -2.86 13.75 -43.69
C LEU A 71 -1.97 12.83 -42.86
N GLU A 72 -0.72 12.65 -43.26
CA GLU A 72 0.28 11.89 -42.49
C GLU A 72 0.45 12.48 -41.08
N LEU A 73 0.68 13.79 -41.00
CA LEU A 73 0.78 14.49 -39.72
C LEU A 73 -0.48 14.31 -38.86
N CYS A 74 -1.68 14.36 -39.47
CA CYS A 74 -2.92 14.09 -38.76
C CYS A 74 -2.98 12.66 -38.19
N LEU A 75 -2.53 11.65 -38.93
CA LEU A 75 -2.48 10.26 -38.46
C LEU A 75 -1.48 10.09 -37.30
N ASP A 76 -0.34 10.77 -37.35
CA ASP A 76 0.65 10.74 -36.26
C ASP A 76 0.12 11.41 -34.99
N ILE A 77 -0.49 12.59 -35.14
CA ILE A 77 -1.17 13.27 -34.04
C ILE A 77 -2.28 12.38 -33.48
N LEU A 78 -3.10 11.77 -34.35
CA LEU A 78 -4.18 10.88 -33.93
C LEU A 78 -3.63 9.69 -33.12
N GLY A 79 -2.59 9.02 -33.62
CA GLY A 79 -1.92 7.93 -32.89
C GLY A 79 -1.44 8.35 -31.50
N GLY A 80 -0.70 9.45 -31.42
CA GLY A 80 -0.21 9.96 -30.12
C GLY A 80 -1.34 10.46 -29.20
N THR A 81 -2.46 10.95 -29.74
CA THR A 81 -3.63 11.33 -28.92
C THR A 81 -4.35 10.11 -28.36
N VAL A 82 -4.56 9.07 -29.17
CA VAL A 82 -5.21 7.82 -28.75
C VAL A 82 -4.38 7.14 -27.65
N GLU A 83 -3.06 7.04 -27.83
CA GLU A 83 -2.16 6.45 -26.82
C GLU A 83 -2.29 7.18 -25.46
N ARG A 84 -2.26 8.51 -25.47
CA ARG A 84 -2.43 9.31 -24.24
C ARG A 84 -3.80 9.11 -23.61
N ILE A 85 -4.86 9.04 -24.42
CA ILE A 85 -6.22 8.79 -23.94
C ILE A 85 -6.30 7.40 -23.30
N SER A 86 -5.80 6.37 -23.96
CA SER A 86 -5.77 4.98 -23.45
C SER A 86 -5.01 4.88 -22.12
N ASN A 87 -3.83 5.50 -22.01
CA ASN A 87 -3.05 5.53 -20.76
C ASN A 87 -3.78 6.24 -19.62
N THR A 88 -4.47 7.34 -19.94
CA THR A 88 -5.24 8.11 -18.95
C THR A 88 -6.48 7.34 -18.52
N ALA A 89 -7.16 6.68 -19.46
CA ALA A 89 -8.35 5.85 -19.19
C ALA A 89 -8.02 4.67 -18.28
N GLU A 90 -6.85 4.04 -18.41
CA GLU A 90 -6.38 2.98 -17.50
C GLU A 90 -6.30 3.49 -16.05
N VAL A 91 -5.58 4.59 -15.81
CA VAL A 91 -5.31 5.09 -14.45
C VAL A 91 -6.56 5.70 -13.79
N LEU A 92 -7.44 6.31 -14.59
CA LEU A 92 -8.65 6.98 -14.11
C LEU A 92 -9.91 6.11 -14.21
N GLY A 93 -9.82 4.88 -14.72
CA GLY A 93 -10.97 3.99 -14.89
C GLY A 93 -11.70 3.73 -13.57
N ALA A 94 -13.04 3.73 -13.61
CA ALA A 94 -13.85 3.58 -12.40
C ALA A 94 -13.52 2.28 -11.64
N VAL A 95 -13.33 1.17 -12.37
CA VAL A 95 -12.95 -0.13 -11.79
C VAL A 95 -11.52 -0.11 -11.22
N HIS A 96 -10.60 0.61 -11.87
CA HIS A 96 -9.24 0.82 -11.37
C HIS A 96 -9.22 1.66 -10.08
N GLN A 97 -10.04 2.72 -10.00
CA GLN A 97 -10.21 3.51 -8.79
C GLN A 97 -10.84 2.67 -7.67
N GLU A 98 -11.86 1.88 -7.99
CA GLU A 98 -12.48 0.96 -7.05
C GLU A 98 -11.46 -0.04 -6.49
N ALA A 99 -10.59 -0.61 -7.33
CA ALA A 99 -9.53 -1.50 -6.88
C ALA A 99 -8.54 -0.82 -5.93
N ARG A 100 -8.16 0.43 -6.22
CA ARG A 100 -7.29 1.24 -5.35
C ARG A 100 -7.94 1.52 -4.00
N VAL A 101 -9.22 1.91 -4.00
CA VAL A 101 -9.96 2.19 -2.76
C VAL A 101 -10.21 0.91 -1.97
N SER A 102 -10.57 -0.18 -2.63
CA SER A 102 -10.74 -1.50 -2.01
C SER A 102 -9.47 -1.91 -1.25
N ARG A 103 -8.30 -1.78 -1.88
CA ARG A 103 -7.02 -2.05 -1.23
C ARG A 103 -6.74 -1.12 -0.04
N ALA A 104 -7.08 0.17 -0.15
CA ALA A 104 -6.93 1.10 0.97
C ALA A 104 -7.82 0.70 2.16
N VAL A 105 -9.06 0.29 1.89
CA VAL A 105 -10.01 -0.16 2.92
C VAL A 105 -9.52 -1.45 3.58
N GLU A 106 -8.96 -2.41 2.83
CA GLU A 106 -8.33 -3.62 3.41
C GLU A 106 -7.21 -3.26 4.40
N LEU A 107 -6.36 -2.28 4.05
CA LEU A 107 -5.29 -1.80 4.94
C LEU A 107 -5.86 -1.14 6.20
N MET A 108 -6.94 -0.36 6.07
CA MET A 108 -7.62 0.23 7.22
C MET A 108 -8.24 -0.82 8.13
N VAL A 109 -8.88 -1.86 7.58
CA VAL A 109 -9.43 -3.00 8.35
C VAL A 109 -8.31 -3.70 9.11
N SER A 110 -7.20 -4.03 8.44
CA SER A 110 -6.02 -4.61 9.08
C SER A 110 -5.46 -3.72 10.19
N HIS A 111 -5.41 -2.40 9.98
CA HIS A 111 -4.97 -1.44 10.99
C HIS A 111 -5.88 -1.44 12.22
N VAL A 112 -7.20 -1.39 12.04
CA VAL A 112 -8.17 -1.44 13.14
C VAL A 112 -8.04 -2.75 13.92
N ASP A 113 -7.86 -3.88 13.25
CA ASP A 113 -7.69 -5.17 13.92
C ASP A 113 -6.36 -5.24 14.69
N ASN A 114 -5.29 -4.63 14.16
CA ASN A 114 -4.03 -4.50 14.89
C ASN A 114 -4.17 -3.65 16.16
N LEU A 115 -4.94 -2.55 16.11
CA LEU A 115 -5.23 -1.73 17.28
C LEU A 115 -6.01 -2.50 18.34
N LYS A 116 -7.02 -3.29 17.95
CA LYS A 116 -7.77 -4.15 18.87
C LYS A 116 -6.86 -5.14 19.59
N ARG A 117 -6.00 -5.85 18.85
CA ARG A 117 -5.02 -6.79 19.44
C ARG A 117 -4.03 -6.12 20.38
N ARG A 118 -3.59 -4.89 20.06
CA ARG A 118 -2.73 -4.10 20.96
C ARG A 118 -3.48 -3.70 22.23
N TYR A 119 -4.70 -3.20 22.10
CA TYR A 119 -5.52 -2.81 23.24
C TYR A 119 -5.79 -3.99 24.19
N GLU A 120 -6.11 -5.17 23.65
CA GLU A 120 -6.27 -6.39 24.44
C GLU A 120 -4.98 -6.76 25.20
N ARG A 121 -3.83 -6.66 24.52
CA ARG A 121 -2.52 -6.91 25.15
C ARG A 121 -2.25 -5.92 26.30
N ASP A 122 -2.48 -4.63 26.07
CA ASP A 122 -2.25 -3.59 27.07
C ASP A 122 -3.15 -3.80 28.31
N ILE A 123 -4.40 -4.27 28.12
CA ILE A 123 -5.28 -4.65 29.22
C ILE A 123 -4.69 -5.81 30.03
N THR A 124 -4.19 -6.86 29.34
CA THR A 124 -3.61 -8.02 30.02
C THR A 124 -2.36 -7.66 30.80
N GLU A 125 -1.44 -6.89 30.21
CA GLU A 125 -0.22 -6.40 30.87
C GLU A 125 -0.56 -5.51 32.08
N LEU A 126 -1.57 -4.65 31.95
CA LEU A 126 -2.04 -3.81 33.06
C LEU A 126 -2.62 -4.64 34.21
N ASP A 127 -3.36 -5.71 33.92
CA ASP A 127 -3.89 -6.58 34.97
C ASP A 127 -2.77 -7.39 35.65
N GLU A 128 -1.78 -7.87 34.90
CA GLU A 128 -0.60 -8.56 35.43
C GLU A 128 0.23 -7.67 36.35
N THR A 129 0.51 -6.43 35.93
CA THR A 129 1.24 -5.45 36.75
C THR A 129 0.46 -5.07 38.00
N LYS A 130 -0.87 -4.90 37.91
CA LYS A 130 -1.74 -4.69 39.08
C LYS A 130 -1.71 -5.88 40.04
N LYS A 131 -1.75 -7.13 39.52
CA LYS A 131 -1.61 -8.35 40.33
C LYS A 131 -0.26 -8.40 41.04
N LEU A 132 0.83 -8.10 40.34
CA LEU A 132 2.17 -8.06 40.92
C LEU A 132 2.29 -7.00 42.01
N ASN A 133 1.79 -5.79 41.76
CA ASN A 133 1.79 -4.70 42.74
C ASN A 133 0.98 -5.07 43.99
N ARG A 134 -0.21 -5.67 43.85
CA ARG A 134 -0.97 -6.19 45.00
C ARG A 134 -0.19 -7.25 45.79
N LYS A 135 0.56 -8.14 45.12
CA LYS A 135 1.42 -9.12 45.80
C LYS A 135 2.58 -8.45 46.55
N ILE A 136 3.20 -7.42 45.97
CA ILE A 136 4.27 -6.63 46.61
C ILE A 136 3.70 -5.89 47.83
N LEU A 137 2.54 -5.26 47.69
CA LEU A 137 1.85 -4.59 48.79
C LEU A 137 1.53 -5.57 49.93
N ARG A 138 1.00 -6.75 49.61
CA ARG A 138 0.77 -7.79 50.64
C ARG A 138 2.07 -8.20 51.33
N ARG A 139 3.15 -8.45 50.58
CA ARG A 139 4.47 -8.75 51.17
C ARG A 139 4.98 -7.63 52.09
N ASN A 140 4.83 -6.37 51.68
CA ASN A 140 5.30 -5.21 52.46
C ASN A 140 4.44 -4.91 53.70
N TYR A 141 3.17 -5.34 53.72
CA TYR A 141 2.24 -5.18 54.86
C TYR A 141 2.10 -6.45 55.72
N SER A 142 2.79 -7.55 55.37
CA SER A 142 2.87 -8.78 56.16
C SER A 142 4.04 -8.79 57.15
N ASP A 143 4.58 -7.63 57.52
CA ASP A 143 5.47 -7.50 58.67
C ASP A 143 5.04 -6.32 59.56
N PRO A 144 4.14 -6.60 60.52
CA PRO A 144 4.29 -5.96 61.81
C PRO A 144 4.10 -6.95 62.97
N ARG A 145 5.18 -7.13 63.73
CA ARG A 145 5.32 -7.66 65.10
C ARG A 145 5.83 -9.10 65.23
N ASP A 146 7.09 -9.20 65.63
CA ASP A 146 7.36 -9.61 67.01
C ASP A 146 8.32 -8.60 67.66
N GLU A 147 7.76 -7.72 68.51
CA GLU A 147 8.51 -6.88 69.45
C GLU A 147 8.62 -7.70 70.74
N GLY A 148 9.80 -8.27 70.97
CA GLY A 148 10.18 -8.95 72.19
C GLY A 148 11.59 -8.50 72.58
N GLU A 149 11.68 -7.89 73.76
CA GLU A 149 12.81 -7.17 74.35
C GLU A 149 14.13 -7.97 74.48
N PHE A 150 15.19 -7.24 74.89
CA PHE A 150 16.48 -7.67 75.46
C PHE A 150 17.64 -8.05 74.52
N ARG A 151 18.57 -7.11 74.30
CA ARG A 151 19.80 -6.96 75.12
C ARG A 151 20.77 -5.96 74.48
N GLN A 152 21.14 -4.95 75.28
CA GLN A 152 22.44 -4.32 75.22
C GLN A 152 23.55 -5.38 75.17
N LYS A 153 24.40 -5.29 74.14
CA LYS A 153 25.82 -5.60 74.28
C LYS A 153 26.61 -4.82 73.24
N ASP A 154 27.38 -3.87 73.75
CA ASP A 154 28.49 -3.26 73.07
C ASP A 154 29.38 -4.33 72.42
N ASN A 155 29.81 -4.09 71.19
CA ASN A 155 31.20 -4.30 70.79
C ASN A 155 31.48 -3.57 69.48
N LYS A 156 32.41 -2.61 69.59
CA LYS A 156 32.99 -1.83 68.50
C LYS A 156 33.89 -2.74 67.66
N THR A 157 33.75 -2.72 66.34
CA THR A 157 34.90 -2.88 65.45
C THR A 157 34.65 -2.10 64.16
N SER A 158 35.57 -1.17 63.90
CA SER A 158 35.66 -0.33 62.72
C SER A 158 35.51 -1.10 61.41
N GLN A 159 34.71 -0.55 60.50
CA GLN A 159 35.14 -0.30 59.12
C GLN A 159 34.22 0.74 58.47
N GLN A 160 34.56 1.99 58.74
CA GLN A 160 34.23 3.10 57.86
C GLN A 160 35.03 2.92 56.58
N LEU A 161 34.38 2.87 55.41
CA LEU A 161 34.87 3.43 54.15
C LEU A 161 33.82 3.23 53.03
N HIS A 162 33.62 4.32 52.27
CA HIS A 162 32.86 4.45 51.02
C HIS A 162 31.34 4.65 51.11
N ILE A 163 31.00 5.88 51.48
CA ILE A 163 30.14 6.75 50.67
C ILE A 163 30.51 6.55 49.19
N GLY A 164 29.73 5.73 48.49
CA GLY A 164 29.91 5.42 47.08
C GLY A 164 28.58 5.56 46.38
N ALA A 165 28.36 6.74 45.80
CA ALA A 165 27.22 7.06 44.98
C ALA A 165 27.00 5.98 43.90
N SER A 166 25.96 5.17 44.04
CA SER A 166 25.36 4.46 42.91
C SER A 166 23.85 4.44 43.04
N ARG A 167 23.25 5.64 43.17
CA ARG A 167 21.91 5.85 42.60
C ARG A 167 22.07 5.69 41.10
N ARG A 168 21.80 4.50 40.57
CA ARG A 168 21.62 4.28 39.13
C ARG A 168 20.46 5.18 38.68
N ARG A 169 20.78 6.38 38.22
CA ARG A 169 19.84 7.33 37.64
C ARG A 169 19.39 6.72 36.31
N VAL A 170 18.18 6.19 36.26
CA VAL A 170 17.58 5.73 35.00
C VAL A 170 17.13 6.98 34.26
N SER A 171 17.82 7.34 33.19
CA SER A 171 17.39 8.41 32.29
C SER A 171 16.20 7.89 31.48
N ILE A 172 14.99 8.30 31.86
CA ILE A 172 13.79 8.05 31.07
C ILE A 172 13.74 9.16 30.01
N ALA A 173 14.17 8.86 28.78
CA ALA A 173 13.93 9.76 27.66
C ALA A 173 12.43 9.74 27.35
N VAL A 174 11.72 10.82 27.68
CA VAL A 174 10.33 11.01 27.27
C VAL A 174 10.34 11.35 25.78
N ILE A 175 10.04 10.36 24.93
CA ILE A 175 9.80 10.59 23.50
C ILE A 175 8.42 11.27 23.39
N THR A 176 8.41 12.58 23.14
CA THR A 176 7.19 13.31 22.81
C THR A 176 6.62 12.82 21.47
N LYS A 177 5.30 12.59 21.41
CA LYS A 177 4.53 12.04 20.28
C LYS A 177 4.46 12.96 19.03
N GLN A 178 5.53 13.64 18.66
CA GLN A 178 5.62 14.44 17.43
C GLN A 178 6.65 13.89 16.41
N ALA A 179 7.44 12.87 16.78
CA ALA A 179 8.45 12.29 15.89
C ALA A 179 7.97 11.11 15.01
N GLN A 180 6.67 10.80 14.96
CA GLN A 180 6.11 9.77 14.07
C GLN A 180 5.34 10.34 12.86
N VAL A 181 5.64 11.58 12.46
CA VAL A 181 5.15 12.15 11.20
C VAL A 181 6.32 12.43 10.27
N CYS A 182 7.04 11.38 9.83
CA CYS A 182 7.77 11.42 8.55
C CYS A 182 8.36 10.03 8.19
N ALA A 183 7.52 9.04 7.91
CA ALA A 183 7.97 7.84 7.20
C ALA A 183 6.80 7.14 6.50
N VAL A 184 5.94 7.90 5.81
CA VAL A 184 5.29 7.33 4.61
C VAL A 184 6.20 7.73 3.46
N GLN A 185 7.24 6.94 3.25
CA GLN A 185 7.87 6.91 1.93
C GLN A 185 6.76 6.51 0.97
N VAL A 186 6.29 7.49 0.21
CA VAL A 186 5.62 7.23 -1.06
C VAL A 186 6.68 6.55 -1.91
N LEU A 187 6.69 5.21 -1.91
CA LEU A 187 7.36 4.46 -2.94
C LEU A 187 6.74 4.90 -4.27
N PRO A 188 7.51 5.37 -5.25
CA PRO A 188 6.97 5.58 -6.58
C PRO A 188 6.44 4.22 -7.05
N LEU A 189 5.17 4.20 -7.52
CA LEU A 189 4.64 3.05 -8.25
C LEU A 189 5.66 2.70 -9.33
N GLN A 190 6.24 1.52 -9.20
CA GLN A 190 7.19 0.97 -10.16
C GLN A 190 6.42 0.83 -11.48
N ARG A 191 6.65 1.78 -12.41
CA ARG A 191 6.18 1.68 -13.78
C ARG A 191 6.70 0.36 -14.32
N HIS A 192 5.81 -0.62 -14.51
CA HIS A 192 6.13 -1.77 -15.33
C HIS A 192 6.20 -1.27 -16.76
N ALA A 193 7.40 -0.90 -17.21
CA ALA A 193 7.67 -0.80 -18.63
C ALA A 193 7.42 -2.19 -19.22
N ARG A 194 6.32 -2.35 -19.98
CA ARG A 194 6.14 -3.53 -20.83
C ARG A 194 7.21 -3.47 -21.90
N THR A 195 8.28 -4.24 -21.73
CA THR A 195 9.20 -4.58 -22.81
C THR A 195 8.47 -5.53 -23.75
N HIS A 196 8.10 -5.06 -24.94
CA HIS A 196 7.70 -5.90 -26.05
C HIS A 196 8.89 -6.76 -26.47
N ALA A 197 8.89 -8.04 -26.08
CA ALA A 197 9.76 -9.03 -26.68
C ALA A 197 9.15 -9.41 -28.04
N HIS A 198 9.72 -8.87 -29.11
CA HIS A 198 9.56 -9.44 -30.44
C HIS A 198 10.17 -10.85 -30.43
N GLN A 199 9.34 -11.89 -30.36
CA GLN A 199 9.71 -13.20 -30.89
C GLN A 199 9.39 -13.21 -32.38
N LEU A 200 10.39 -12.81 -33.17
CA LEU A 200 10.54 -13.27 -34.54
C LEU A 200 11.29 -14.60 -34.51
N SER A 201 10.70 -15.65 -35.10
CA SER A 201 11.25 -16.97 -35.51
C SER A 201 10.24 -18.07 -35.12
N ALA A 202 9.64 -18.87 -36.00
CA ALA A 202 9.92 -19.19 -37.38
C ALA A 202 8.63 -19.61 -38.10
N TYR A 203 8.33 -18.97 -39.24
CA TYR A 203 7.57 -19.61 -40.31
C TYR A 203 8.56 -20.46 -41.11
N SER A 204 8.72 -21.72 -40.71
CA SER A 204 9.36 -22.74 -41.54
C SER A 204 8.26 -23.54 -42.23
N PHE A 205 7.93 -23.10 -43.43
CA PHE A 205 7.61 -23.89 -44.62
C PHE A 205 7.46 -25.40 -44.41
N ALA A 206 6.22 -25.91 -44.47
CA ALA A 206 5.94 -27.31 -44.80
C ALA A 206 4.54 -27.42 -45.42
N SER A 207 4.44 -27.11 -46.71
CA SER A 207 3.38 -27.61 -47.57
C SER A 207 4.01 -28.24 -48.81
N GLY A 208 3.70 -29.52 -49.01
CA GLY A 208 3.61 -30.16 -50.32
C GLY A 208 4.92 -30.51 -51.02
N LYS A 209 5.38 -31.75 -50.83
CA LYS A 209 5.34 -32.79 -51.88
C LYS A 209 5.07 -34.14 -51.23
#